data_AF-A0A6M0ESK2-F1
#
_entry.id   AF-A0A6M0ESK2-F1
#
_cell.length_a   1.000
_cell.length_b   1.000
_cell.length_c   1.000
_cell.angle_alpha   90.00
_cell.angle_beta   90.00
_cell.angle_gamma   90.00
#
_symmetry.space_group_name_H-M   'P 1'
#
loop_
_entity.id
_entity.type
_entity.pdbx_description
1 polymer ?
#
loop_
_entity_poly.entity_id
_entity_poly.type
_entity_poly.pdbx_seq_one_letter_code
_entity_poly.pdbx_strand_id
1 'polypeptide(L)' 'MLTRRVTYRIYPNKAQSDKLHWARKMHCELYNAAIANRRTQYKKFNHSVDYFEQQSGG' A
#
# COMPACT_ATOMS: atom_id res chain seq x y z
N MET A 1 0.59 8.04 -17.63
CA MET A 1 0.98 7.02 -16.63
C MET A 1 2.08 6.17 -17.25
N LEU A 2 3.29 6.13 -16.68
CA LEU A 2 4.41 5.39 -17.29
C LEU A 2 4.27 3.89 -17.00
N THR A 3 3.86 3.10 -17.98
CA THR A 3 3.70 1.66 -17.81
C THR A 3 5.05 0.97 -17.99
N ARG A 4 5.73 0.65 -16.88
CA ARG A 4 6.99 -0.10 -16.93
C ARG A 4 6.70 -1.60 -17.01
N ARG A 5 7.14 -2.25 -18.08
CA ARG A 5 7.10 -3.71 -18.18
C ARG A 5 8.13 -4.30 -17.23
N VAL A 6 7.67 -5.07 -16.24
CA VAL A 6 8.54 -5.82 -15.33
C VAL A 6 8.39 -7.30 -15.63
N THR A 7 9.48 -7.95 -16.04
CA THR A 7 9.53 -9.39 -16.25
C THR A 7 10.08 -10.08 -15.00
N TYR A 8 9.24 -10.85 -14.33
CA TYR A 8 9.66 -11.70 -13.21
C TYR A 8 10.05 -13.08 -13.73
N ARG A 9 11.15 -13.62 -13.21
CA ARG A 9 11.49 -15.03 -13.39
C ARG A 9 10.65 -15.87 -12.43
N ILE A 10 10.25 -17.06 -12.86
CA ILE A 10 9.54 -18.04 -12.01
C ILE A 10 10.35 -18.35 -10.75
N TYR A 11 11.68 -18.38 -10.86
CA TYR A 11 12.61 -18.51 -9.74
C TYR A 11 13.41 -17.22 -9.57
N PRO A 12 13.05 -16.38 -8.59
CA PRO A 12 13.79 -15.16 -8.32
C PRO A 12 15.15 -15.48 -7.68
N ASN A 13 16.17 -14.70 -8.05
CA ASN A 13 17.42 -14.71 -7.28
C ASN A 13 17.23 -14.02 -5.91
N LYS A 14 18.22 -14.12 -5.02
CA LYS A 14 18.14 -13.56 -3.67
C LYS A 14 17.73 -12.08 -3.66
N ALA A 15 18.35 -11.26 -4.52
CA ALA A 15 18.05 -9.82 -4.60
C ALA A 15 16.61 -9.54 -5.06
N GLN A 16 16.08 -10.33 -6.00
CA GLN A 16 14.69 -10.24 -6.44
C GLN A 16 13.72 -10.65 -5.32
N SER A 17 14.03 -11.72 -4.58
CA SER A 17 13.25 -12.15 -3.43
C SER A 17 13.19 -11.06 -2.36
N ASP A 18 14.34 -10.50 -1.98
CA ASP A 18 14.45 -9.43 -0.99
C ASP A 18 13.60 -8.21 -1.40
N LYS A 19 13.63 -7.84 -2.69
CA LYS A 19 12.81 -6.74 -3.24
C LYS A 19 11.31 -7.05 -3.21
N LEU A 20 10.90 -8.27 -3.53
CA LEU A 20 9.50 -8.69 -3.46
C LEU A 20 8.99 -8.71 -2.00
N HIS A 21 9.82 -9.21 -1.08
CA HIS A 21 9.51 -9.19 0.35
C HIS A 21 9.39 -7.75 0.88
N TRP A 22 10.31 -6.86 0.48
CA TRP A 22 10.22 -5.44 0.82
C TRP A 22 8.93 -4.81 0.29
N ALA A 23 8.59 -5.02 -0.99
CA ALA A 23 7.37 -4.48 -1.58
C ALA A 23 6.10 -5.00 -0.87
N ARG A 24 6.07 -6.30 -0.54
CA ARG A 24 4.96 -6.90 0.21
C ARG A 24 4.80 -6.27 1.60
N LYS A 25 5.92 -6.05 2.30
CA LYS A 25 5.93 -5.41 3.62
C LYS A 25 5.43 -3.97 3.53
N MET A 26 5.95 -3.19 2.57
CA MET A 26 5.52 -1.82 2.32
C MET A 26 4.01 -1.73 2.05
N HIS A 27 3.45 -2.63 1.24
CA HIS A 27 2.01 -2.65 0.96
C HIS A 27 1.18 -3.00 2.20
N CYS A 28 1.66 -3.92 3.03
CA CYS A 28 1.02 -4.26 4.30
C CYS A 28 0.98 -3.05 5.24
N GLU A 29 2.09 -2.33 5.37
CA GLU A 29 2.20 -1.12 6.19
C GLU A 29 1.27 -0.01 5.69
N LEU A 30 1.25 0.26 4.38
CA LEU A 30 0.35 1.24 3.77
C LEU A 30 -1.12 0.89 4.01
N TYR A 31 -1.50 -0.37 3.84
CA TYR A 31 -2.86 -0.83 4.11
C TYR A 31 -3.25 -0.62 5.58
N ASN A 32 -2.38 -1.04 6.50
CA ASN A 32 -2.63 -0.89 7.94
C ASN A 32 -2.74 0.59 8.34
N ALA A 33 -1.91 1.46 7.78
CA ALA A 33 -1.98 2.91 8.02
C ALA A 33 -3.31 3.51 7.53
N ALA A 34 -3.78 3.14 6.33
CA ALA A 34 -5.06 3.61 5.80
C ALA A 34 -6.25 3.15 6.66
N ILE A 35 -6.24 1.89 7.13
CA ILE A 35 -7.26 1.36 8.03
C ILE A 35 -7.23 2.07 9.39
N ALA A 36 -6.04 2.30 9.95
CA ALA A 36 -5.88 3.02 11.22
C ALA A 36 -6.40 4.47 11.11
N ASN A 37 -6.12 5.15 10.00
CA ASN A 37 -6.65 6.47 9.70
C ASN A 37 -8.19 6.45 9.63
N ARG A 38 -8.78 5.54 8.84
CA ARG A 38 -10.26 5.40 8.74
C ARG A 38 -10.91 5.18 10.11
N ARG A 39 -10.34 4.29 10.94
CA ARG A 39 -10.85 4.03 12.30
C ARG A 39 -10.77 5.27 13.18
N THR A 40 -9.69 6.04 13.07
CA THR A 40 -9.49 7.27 13.85
C THR A 40 -10.46 8.36 13.42
N GLN A 41 -10.65 8.55 12.12
CA GLN A 41 -11.56 9.53 11.54
C GLN A 41 -13.01 9.31 11.99
N TYR A 42 -13.45 8.05 11.94
CA TYR A 42 -14.78 7.70 12.40
C TYR A 42 -14.94 7.89 13.92
N LYS A 43 -13.98 7.39 14.72
CA LYS A 43 -14.11 7.41 16.19
C LYS A 43 -13.95 8.80 16.82
N LYS A 44 -13.07 9.64 16.27
CA LYS A 44 -12.73 10.95 16.87
C LYS A 44 -13.47 12.11 16.22
N PHE A 45 -13.78 12.01 14.93
CA PHE A 45 -14.31 13.12 14.14
C PHE A 45 -15.70 12.81 13.55
N ASN A 46 -16.24 11.60 13.81
CA ASN A 46 -17.51 11.11 13.26
C ASN A 46 -17.56 11.20 11.72
N HIS A 47 -16.39 11.11 11.09
CA HIS A 47 -16.20 11.28 9.66
C HIS A 47 -15.97 9.92 8.98
N SER A 48 -16.73 9.64 7.92
CA SER A 48 -16.53 8.45 7.10
C SER A 48 -15.58 8.76 5.96
N VAL A 49 -14.39 8.16 5.97
CA VAL A 49 -13.37 8.37 4.93
C VAL A 49 -13.70 7.56 3.68
N ASP A 50 -14.00 8.26 2.59
CA ASP A 50 -14.28 7.68 1.28
C ASP A 50 -12.99 7.39 0.48
N TYR A 51 -13.09 6.53 -0.52
CA TYR A 51 -11.96 6.07 -1.34
C TYR A 51 -11.18 7.22 -2.00
N PHE A 52 -11.86 8.26 -2.49
CA PHE A 52 -11.22 9.40 -3.15
C PHE A 52 -10.33 10.23 -2.22
N GLU A 53 -10.65 10.28 -0.93
CA GLU A 53 -9.84 10.93 0.10
C GLU A 53 -8.63 10.07 0.49
N GLN A 54 -8.70 8.75 0.32
CA GLN A 54 -7.58 7.84 0.56
C GLN A 54 -6.62 7.77 -0.61
N GLN A 55 -7.12 7.94 -1.84
CA GLN A 55 -6.35 7.83 -3.07
C GLN A 55 -5.43 9.03 -3.30
N SER A 56 -5.84 10.19 -2.79
CA SER A 56 -5.07 11.43 -2.86
C SER A 56 -4.43 11.63 -1.51
N GLY A 57 -3.16 11.25 -1.36
CA GLY A 57 -2.34 11.81 -0.29
C GLY A 57 -2.24 13.31 -0.52
N GLY A 58 -3.16 14.07 0.08
CA GLY A 58 -3.07 15.52 0.20
C GLY A 58 -1.97 15.91 1.17
#